data_AF-A0A482UMK8-F1
#
_entry.id   AF-A0A482UMK8-F1
#
_cell.length_a   1.000
_cell.length_b   1.000
_cell.length_c   1.000
_cell.angle_alpha   90.00
_cell.angle_beta   90.00
_cell.angle_gamma   90.00
#
_symmetry.space_group_name_H-M   'P 1'
#
loop_
_entity.id
_entity.type
_entity.pdbx_description
1 polymer ?
#
loop_
_entity_poly.entity_id
_entity_poly.type
_entity_poly.pdbx_seq_one_letter_code
_entity_poly.pdbx_strand_id
1 'polypeptide(L)'
;MEHPATPDELAILSQMDFIVPLKQFGLISRAVLEGVYHFYKPRRIILVTSERERHIFHNLVVPYWSVGVIEFVPEETFFLPHLHLTLDQIKAEYDDARGPEQREVGWWLQQLVKLGAASQVEGISEHYVVWDGKSKTPVSNICCHRDHGKGLSMFLFDWLW
;
A
#
# COMPACT_ATOMS: atom_id res chain seq x y z
N MET A 1 14.51 10.47 16.93
CA MET A 1 14.39 9.54 18.07
C MET A 1 13.21 8.67 17.76
N GLU A 2 13.45 7.49 17.18
CA GLU A 2 12.38 6.55 16.88
C GLU A 2 11.92 5.97 18.22
N HIS A 3 10.68 6.25 18.60
CA HIS A 3 10.07 5.55 19.71
C HIS A 3 9.68 4.15 19.19
N PRO A 4 10.35 3.07 19.64
CA PRO A 4 9.94 1.73 19.26
C PRO A 4 8.49 1.53 19.70
N ALA A 5 7.68 0.93 18.84
CA ALA A 5 6.30 0.61 19.17
C ALA A 5 6.26 -0.17 20.48
N THR A 6 5.39 0.26 21.38
CA THR A 6 5.15 -0.44 22.64
C THR A 6 4.59 -1.84 22.37
N PRO A 7 4.72 -2.79 23.32
CA PRO A 7 4.16 -4.13 23.15
C PRO A 7 2.66 -4.13 22.81
N ASP A 8 1.90 -3.19 23.39
CA ASP A 8 0.47 -3.05 23.14
C ASP A 8 0.19 -2.54 21.72
N GLU A 9 0.97 -1.56 21.24
CA GLU A 9 0.88 -1.08 19.85
C GLU A 9 1.23 -2.19 18.86
N LEU A 10 2.26 -2.99 19.14
CA LEU A 10 2.63 -4.14 18.32
C LEU A 10 1.54 -5.21 18.29
N ALA A 11 0.89 -5.47 19.43
CA ALA A 11 -0.23 -6.41 19.49
C ALA A 11 -1.38 -5.96 18.58
N ILE A 12 -1.69 -4.65 18.56
CA ILE A 12 -2.69 -4.07 17.67
C ILE A 12 -2.26 -4.17 16.21
N LEU A 13 -1.04 -3.71 15.88
CA LEU A 13 -0.53 -3.69 14.50
C LEU A 13 -0.42 -5.10 13.90
N SER A 14 -0.10 -6.10 14.71
CA SER A 14 -0.02 -7.51 14.27
C SER A 14 -1.36 -8.12 13.86
N GLN A 15 -2.48 -7.49 14.24
CA GLN A 15 -3.84 -7.91 13.86
C GLN A 15 -4.33 -7.18 12.60
N MET A 16 -3.59 -6.18 12.12
CA MET A 16 -3.97 -5.38 10.95
C MET A 16 -3.42 -5.99 9.66
N ASP A 17 -4.16 -5.76 8.58
CA ASP A 17 -3.71 -5.95 7.21
C ASP A 17 -2.92 -4.73 6.73
N PHE A 18 -1.83 -4.99 6.00
CA PHE A 18 -1.02 -3.95 5.39
C PHE A 18 -1.13 -4.03 3.88
N ILE A 19 -1.66 -3.01 3.24
CA ILE A 19 -1.78 -2.91 1.79
C ILE A 19 -0.60 -2.14 1.25
N VAL A 20 0.12 -2.71 0.30
CA VAL A 20 1.29 -2.08 -0.32
C VAL A 20 1.06 -2.01 -1.83
N PRO A 21 0.71 -0.83 -2.38
CA PRO A 21 0.68 -0.61 -3.82
C PRO A 21 2.11 -0.63 -4.38
N LEU A 22 2.36 -1.47 -5.38
CA LEU A 22 3.70 -1.63 -5.98
C LEU A 22 3.62 -1.60 -7.51
N LYS A 23 4.33 -0.65 -8.12
CA LYS A 23 4.48 -0.55 -9.58
C LYS A 23 5.26 -1.71 -10.19
N GLN A 24 6.39 -2.03 -9.56
CA GLN A 24 7.39 -2.95 -10.06
C GLN A 24 8.18 -3.53 -8.88
N PHE A 25 8.61 -4.77 -9.02
CA PHE A 25 9.46 -5.41 -8.03
C PHE A 25 10.93 -5.06 -8.21
N GLY A 26 11.61 -4.84 -7.07
CA GLY A 26 13.06 -4.65 -7.02
C GLY A 26 13.59 -4.84 -5.59
N LEU A 27 14.88 -4.52 -5.39
CA LEU A 27 15.51 -4.62 -4.07
C LEU A 27 14.81 -3.78 -3.00
N ILE A 28 14.23 -2.64 -3.40
CA ILE A 28 13.49 -1.77 -2.48
C ILE A 28 12.21 -2.45 -1.99
N SER A 29 11.48 -3.14 -2.89
CA SER A 29 10.28 -3.90 -2.52
C SER A 29 10.61 -4.95 -1.46
N ARG A 30 11.78 -5.59 -1.55
CA ARG A 30 12.26 -6.52 -0.50
C ARG A 30 12.39 -5.83 0.84
N ALA A 31 13.15 -4.73 0.88
CA ALA A 31 13.41 -4.01 2.11
C ALA A 31 12.10 -3.51 2.76
N VAL A 32 11.14 -3.07 1.96
CA VAL A 32 9.82 -2.64 2.45
C VAL A 32 9.04 -3.82 3.02
N LEU A 33 8.91 -4.94 2.29
CA LEU A 33 8.09 -6.05 2.75
C LEU A 33 8.70 -6.79 3.95
N GLU A 34 10.02 -7.05 3.92
CA GLU A 34 10.72 -7.62 5.07
C GLU A 34 10.71 -6.65 6.25
N GLY A 35 10.84 -5.34 6.02
CA GLY A 35 10.76 -4.31 7.05
C GLY A 35 9.38 -4.25 7.71
N VAL A 36 8.31 -4.15 6.90
CA VAL A 36 6.93 -4.16 7.38
C VAL A 36 6.67 -5.41 8.22
N TYR A 37 7.10 -6.58 7.74
CA TYR A 37 6.92 -7.82 8.49
C TYR A 37 7.74 -7.86 9.78
N HIS A 38 9.01 -7.45 9.73
CA HIS A 38 9.91 -7.45 10.88
C HIS A 38 9.41 -6.54 12.00
N PHE A 39 8.99 -5.32 11.67
CA PHE A 39 8.60 -4.32 12.66
C PHE A 39 7.16 -4.47 13.14
N TYR A 40 6.23 -4.87 12.28
CA TYR A 40 4.80 -4.82 12.61
C TYR A 40 4.15 -6.20 12.70
N LYS A 41 4.76 -7.24 12.11
CA LYS A 41 4.22 -8.61 12.04
C LYS A 41 2.72 -8.65 11.69
N PRO A 42 2.29 -7.99 10.61
CA PRO A 42 0.87 -7.84 10.29
C PRO A 42 0.22 -9.19 10.02
N ARG A 43 -1.11 -9.23 10.09
CA ARG A 43 -1.91 -10.43 9.83
C ARG A 43 -1.64 -10.99 8.43
N ARG A 44 -1.64 -10.11 7.43
CA ARG A 44 -1.17 -10.35 6.06
C ARG A 44 -0.73 -9.05 5.41
N ILE A 45 0.12 -9.16 4.40
CA ILE A 45 0.50 -8.06 3.52
C ILE A 45 -0.21 -8.27 2.17
N ILE A 46 -0.96 -7.27 1.74
CA ILE A 46 -1.78 -7.28 0.52
C ILE A 46 -1.06 -6.43 -0.52
N LEU A 47 -0.53 -7.07 -1.54
CA LEU A 47 0.19 -6.42 -2.62
C LEU A 47 -0.79 -6.06 -3.74
N VAL A 48 -0.96 -4.77 -3.97
CA VAL A 48 -1.70 -4.26 -5.13
C VAL A 48 -0.68 -3.97 -6.23
N THR A 49 -0.66 -4.80 -7.27
CA THR A 49 0.34 -4.72 -8.34
C THR A 49 -0.20 -5.32 -9.63
N SER A 50 0.48 -5.13 -10.76
CA SER A 50 0.05 -5.72 -12.03
C SER A 50 0.05 -7.25 -12.00
N GLU A 51 -0.85 -7.87 -12.76
CA GLU A 51 -0.91 -9.34 -12.89
C GLU A 51 0.40 -9.90 -13.44
N ARG A 52 1.12 -9.12 -14.26
CA ARG A 52 2.46 -9.45 -14.76
C ARG A 52 3.47 -9.58 -13.61
N GLU A 53 3.50 -8.60 -12.72
CA GLU A 53 4.44 -8.58 -11.60
C GLU A 53 4.11 -9.67 -10.57
N ARG A 54 2.81 -9.95 -10.34
CA ARG A 54 2.36 -11.09 -9.52
C ARG A 54 2.98 -12.41 -9.97
N HIS A 55 2.96 -12.71 -11.27
CA HIS A 55 3.51 -13.95 -11.82
C HIS A 55 5.01 -14.10 -11.56
N ILE A 56 5.77 -13.01 -11.71
CA ILE A 56 7.20 -12.98 -11.43
C ILE A 56 7.43 -13.27 -9.95
N PHE A 57 6.64 -12.65 -9.08
CA PHE A 57 6.92 -12.60 -7.66
C PHE A 57 6.48 -13.86 -6.90
N HIS A 58 5.29 -14.39 -7.21
CA HIS A 58 4.76 -15.61 -6.59
C HIS A 58 5.69 -16.81 -6.81
N ASN A 59 6.29 -16.91 -8.00
CA ASN A 59 7.04 -18.10 -8.40
C ASN A 59 8.55 -18.01 -8.14
N LEU A 60 9.13 -16.81 -8.13
CA LEU A 60 10.60 -16.67 -8.12
C LEU A 60 11.16 -16.09 -6.82
N VAL A 61 10.35 -15.40 -6.01
CA VAL A 61 10.89 -14.44 -5.04
C VAL A 61 10.37 -14.64 -3.62
N VAL A 62 9.04 -14.74 -3.43
CA VAL A 62 8.42 -14.89 -2.10
C VAL A 62 8.97 -16.05 -1.27
N PRO A 63 9.23 -17.25 -1.82
CA PRO A 63 9.70 -18.38 -1.01
C PRO A 63 11.03 -18.13 -0.29
N TYR A 64 11.81 -17.15 -0.74
CA TYR A 64 13.14 -16.84 -0.20
C TYR A 64 13.17 -15.62 0.70
N TRP A 65 12.03 -14.92 0.87
CA TRP A 65 11.95 -13.70 1.65
C TRP A 65 11.33 -13.99 3.01
N SER A 66 11.84 -13.31 4.04
CA SER A 66 11.31 -13.42 5.41
C SER A 66 10.09 -12.50 5.55
N VAL A 67 9.05 -12.83 4.80
CA VAL A 67 7.77 -12.12 4.76
C VAL A 67 6.68 -13.08 5.21
N GLY A 68 5.69 -12.58 5.94
CA GLY A 68 4.57 -13.38 6.44
C GLY A 68 3.61 -13.80 5.33
N VAL A 69 2.32 -13.82 5.64
CA VAL A 69 1.29 -14.10 4.64
C VAL A 69 1.24 -12.95 3.63
N ILE A 70 1.44 -13.25 2.34
CA ILE A 70 1.29 -12.30 1.24
C ILE A 70 0.09 -12.70 0.38
N GLU A 71 -0.75 -11.73 0.09
CA GLU A 71 -1.86 -11.83 -0.86
C GLU A 71 -1.68 -10.86 -2.01
N PHE A 72 -2.08 -11.26 -3.21
CA PHE A 72 -1.96 -10.43 -4.41
C PHE A 72 -3.33 -10.01 -4.89
N VAL A 73 -3.49 -8.71 -5.11
CA VAL A 73 -4.66 -8.13 -5.76
C VAL A 73 -4.19 -7.42 -7.04
N PRO A 74 -4.69 -7.83 -8.22
CA PRO A 74 -4.26 -7.23 -9.47
C PRO A 74 -4.77 -5.78 -9.57
N GLU A 75 -3.87 -4.83 -9.84
CA GLU A 75 -4.23 -3.41 -9.95
C GLU A 75 -5.23 -3.14 -11.08
N GLU A 76 -5.18 -3.96 -12.14
CA GLU A 76 -6.04 -3.87 -13.32
C GLU A 76 -7.51 -4.10 -12.96
N THR A 77 -7.74 -4.96 -11.96
CA THR A 77 -9.06 -5.40 -11.51
C THR A 77 -9.44 -4.86 -10.14
N PHE A 78 -8.56 -4.10 -9.47
CA PHE A 78 -8.74 -3.67 -8.08
C PHE A 78 -10.08 -2.94 -7.85
N PHE A 79 -10.51 -2.10 -8.79
CA PHE A 79 -11.74 -1.31 -8.68
C PHE A 79 -12.98 -1.98 -9.31
N LEU A 80 -12.85 -3.19 -9.86
CA LEU A 80 -13.97 -3.88 -10.53
C LEU A 80 -15.08 -4.35 -9.57
N PRO A 81 -14.80 -4.94 -8.40
CA PRO A 81 -15.83 -5.59 -7.60
C PRO A 81 -16.99 -4.68 -7.19
N HIS A 82 -16.71 -3.43 -6.78
CA HIS A 82 -17.75 -2.52 -6.29
C HIS A 82 -17.91 -1.22 -7.09
N LEU A 83 -16.88 -0.78 -7.82
CA LEU A 83 -16.98 0.42 -8.66
C LEU A 83 -17.20 0.10 -10.13
N HIS A 84 -17.00 -1.17 -10.53
CA HIS A 84 -17.12 -1.61 -11.93
C HIS A 84 -16.23 -0.80 -12.89
N LEU A 85 -15.08 -0.34 -12.40
CA LEU A 85 -14.09 0.42 -13.16
C LEU A 85 -12.83 -0.41 -13.37
N THR A 86 -12.36 -0.46 -14.61
CA THR A 86 -11.04 -0.98 -14.96
C THR A 86 -9.98 0.10 -14.75
N LEU A 87 -8.73 -0.32 -14.58
CA LEU A 87 -7.60 0.60 -14.50
C LEU A 87 -7.47 1.49 -15.75
N ASP A 88 -7.78 0.97 -16.93
CA ASP A 88 -7.71 1.74 -18.18
C ASP A 88 -8.78 2.83 -18.24
N GLN A 89 -10.00 2.55 -17.78
CA GLN A 89 -11.05 3.56 -17.65
C GLN A 89 -10.64 4.65 -16.66
N ILE A 90 -10.04 4.26 -15.52
CA ILE A 90 -9.54 5.20 -14.52
C ILE A 90 -8.42 6.08 -15.10
N LYS A 91 -7.47 5.49 -15.84
CA LYS A 91 -6.39 6.23 -16.50
C LYS A 91 -6.90 7.16 -17.61
N ALA A 92 -7.97 6.81 -18.31
CA ALA A 92 -8.55 7.65 -19.35
C ALA A 92 -9.11 8.98 -18.79
N GLU A 93 -9.50 9.02 -17.52
CA GLU A 93 -9.95 10.23 -16.83
C GLU A 93 -8.79 11.10 -16.31
N TYR A 94 -7.56 10.59 -16.36
CA TYR A 94 -6.38 11.34 -15.96
C TYR A 94 -5.96 12.28 -17.09
N ASP A 95 -6.13 13.58 -16.85
CA ASP A 95 -5.76 14.63 -17.79
C ASP A 95 -4.26 14.92 -17.72
N ASP A 96 -3.44 14.34 -18.60
CA ASP A 96 -2.00 14.62 -18.67
C ASP A 96 -1.66 16.10 -19.00
N ALA A 97 -2.62 16.90 -19.48
CA ALA A 97 -2.38 18.25 -19.97
C ALA A 97 -2.56 19.34 -18.89
N ARG A 98 -2.95 18.98 -17.66
CA ARG A 98 -3.28 19.93 -16.58
C ARG A 98 -2.08 20.69 -15.98
N GLY A 99 -0.90 20.52 -16.56
CA GLY A 99 0.28 21.35 -16.30
C GLY A 99 1.22 20.80 -15.21
N PRO A 100 2.29 21.53 -14.88
CA PRO A 100 3.41 21.03 -14.07
C PRO A 100 3.08 20.78 -12.59
N GLU A 101 1.94 21.24 -12.10
CA GLU A 101 1.50 21.02 -10.71
C GLU A 101 0.88 19.63 -10.49
N GLN A 102 0.50 18.95 -11.58
CA GLN A 102 -0.10 17.63 -11.50
C GLN A 102 0.96 16.56 -11.19
N ARG A 103 0.67 15.77 -10.15
CA ARG A 103 1.48 14.61 -9.79
C ARG A 103 1.27 13.51 -10.80
N GLU A 104 2.33 12.74 -11.05
CA GLU A 104 2.33 11.58 -11.93
C GLU A 104 1.15 10.62 -11.68
N VAL A 105 0.63 9.99 -12.75
CA VAL A 105 -0.53 9.09 -12.70
C VAL A 105 -0.40 7.99 -11.65
N GLY A 106 0.82 7.47 -11.40
CA GLY A 106 1.08 6.47 -10.36
C GLY A 106 0.75 6.98 -8.95
N TRP A 107 1.11 8.22 -8.63
CA TRP A 107 0.78 8.83 -7.35
C TRP A 107 -0.74 8.99 -7.18
N TRP A 108 -1.44 9.36 -8.25
CA TRP A 108 -2.89 9.50 -8.23
C TRP A 108 -3.59 8.15 -8.02
N LEU A 109 -3.19 7.11 -8.76
CA LEU A 109 -3.70 5.74 -8.59
C LEU A 109 -3.51 5.25 -7.16
N GLN A 110 -2.36 5.57 -6.55
CA GLN A 110 -2.10 5.21 -5.17
C GLN A 110 -3.08 5.88 -4.18
N GLN A 111 -3.50 7.13 -4.44
CA GLN A 111 -4.53 7.76 -3.60
C GLN A 111 -5.89 7.07 -3.78
N LEU A 112 -6.22 6.64 -5.00
CA LEU A 112 -7.43 5.87 -5.24
C LEU A 112 -7.42 4.53 -4.51
N VAL A 113 -6.27 3.83 -4.46
CA VAL A 113 -6.13 2.59 -3.68
C VAL A 113 -6.36 2.85 -2.19
N LYS A 114 -5.84 3.95 -1.64
CA LYS A 114 -6.08 4.32 -0.23
C LYS A 114 -7.57 4.50 0.07
N LEU A 115 -8.28 5.21 -0.80
CA LEU A 115 -9.72 5.46 -0.66
C LEU A 115 -10.56 4.19 -0.91
N GLY A 116 -10.12 3.33 -1.83
CA GLY A 116 -10.84 2.13 -2.24
C GLY A 116 -10.64 0.93 -1.33
N ALA A 117 -9.51 0.85 -0.60
CA ALA A 117 -9.06 -0.32 0.14
C ALA A 117 -10.15 -1.03 0.97
N ALA A 118 -10.85 -0.29 1.85
CA ALA A 118 -11.90 -0.85 2.71
C ALA A 118 -13.02 -1.57 1.93
N SER A 119 -13.32 -1.08 0.72
CA SER A 119 -14.39 -1.62 -0.11
C SER A 119 -13.89 -2.66 -1.11
N GLN A 120 -12.68 -2.50 -1.64
CA GLN A 120 -12.19 -3.35 -2.74
C GLN A 120 -11.49 -4.62 -2.26
N VAL A 121 -11.00 -4.65 -1.01
CA VAL A 121 -10.26 -5.79 -0.46
C VAL A 121 -11.18 -6.64 0.40
N GLU A 122 -11.50 -7.84 -0.08
CA GLU A 122 -12.35 -8.77 0.65
C GLU A 122 -11.68 -9.27 1.95
N GLY A 123 -12.48 -9.29 3.03
CA GLY A 123 -12.02 -9.77 4.33
C GLY A 123 -10.89 -8.95 4.95
N ILE A 124 -10.73 -7.69 4.53
CA ILE A 124 -9.79 -6.75 5.15
C ILE A 124 -10.09 -6.60 6.65
N SER A 125 -9.04 -6.47 7.46
CA SER A 125 -9.20 -6.21 8.89
C SER A 125 -9.93 -4.88 9.16
N GLU A 126 -10.66 -4.81 10.28
CA GLU A 126 -11.42 -3.61 10.70
C GLU A 126 -10.53 -2.35 10.74
N HIS A 127 -9.29 -2.53 11.18
CA HIS A 127 -8.24 -1.54 11.05
C HIS A 127 -7.16 -2.07 10.13
N TYR A 128 -6.76 -1.27 9.15
CA TYR A 128 -5.76 -1.64 8.17
C TYR A 128 -4.86 -0.44 7.88
N VAL A 129 -3.69 -0.73 7.33
CA VAL A 129 -2.71 0.26 6.91
C VAL A 129 -2.59 0.20 5.40
N VAL A 130 -2.63 1.35 4.73
CA VAL A 130 -2.21 1.44 3.33
C VAL A 130 -0.85 2.12 3.34
N TRP A 131 0.18 1.34 3.03
CA TRP A 131 1.54 1.81 2.94
C TRP A 131 1.61 2.91 1.88
N ASP A 132 2.03 4.10 2.31
CA ASP A 132 2.22 5.22 1.41
C ASP A 132 3.63 5.15 0.84
N GLY A 133 3.80 5.59 -0.39
CA GLY A 133 4.97 5.31 -1.15
C GLY A 133 5.40 6.48 -1.98
N LYS A 134 6.15 7.42 -1.41
CA LYS A 134 6.78 8.48 -2.19
C LYS A 134 8.21 8.13 -2.55
N SER A 135 8.55 8.09 -3.84
CA SER A 135 9.93 8.28 -4.27
C SER A 135 10.10 9.68 -4.85
N LYS A 136 10.19 10.67 -3.96
CA LYS A 136 10.89 11.93 -4.26
C LYS A 136 11.83 12.22 -3.10
N THR A 137 13.03 11.66 -3.10
CA THR A 137 14.10 12.24 -2.28
C THR A 137 14.40 13.65 -2.83
N PRO A 138 14.55 14.69 -1.99
CA PRO A 138 15.21 14.63 -0.69
C PRO A 138 14.30 14.94 0.51
N VAL A 139 14.46 14.07 1.52
CA VAL A 139 14.26 14.24 2.96
C VAL A 139 13.64 15.58 3.42
N SER A 140 12.35 15.58 3.77
CA SER A 140 11.84 16.28 4.96
C SER A 140 10.34 16.06 5.14
N ASN A 141 9.96 15.83 6.40
CA ASN A 141 8.63 15.96 6.99
C ASN A 141 7.71 14.72 6.95
N ILE A 142 7.91 13.87 7.96
CA ILE A 142 6.88 13.02 8.54
C ILE A 142 5.83 13.94 9.19
N CYS A 143 4.64 14.05 8.60
CA CYS A 143 3.51 14.74 9.20
C CYS A 143 2.55 13.72 9.81
N CYS A 144 2.57 13.59 11.14
CA CYS A 144 1.53 12.88 11.88
C CYS A 144 0.38 13.86 12.18
N HIS A 145 -0.76 13.72 11.52
CA HIS A 145 -1.99 14.39 11.94
C HIS A 145 -2.75 13.47 12.91
N ARG A 146 -2.88 13.89 14.17
CA ARG A 146 -3.86 13.32 15.11
C ARG A 146 -5.20 14.00 14.82
N ASP A 147 -6.23 13.23 14.53
CA ASP A 147 -7.61 13.70 14.64
C ASP A 147 -8.30 13.04 15.85
N HIS A 148 -8.76 13.90 16.75
CA HIS A 148 -9.58 13.53 17.89
C HIS A 148 -11.05 13.46 17.45
N GLY A 149 -11.51 12.29 16.99
CA GLY A 149 -12.93 12.07 16.77
C GLY A 149 -13.24 10.89 15.85
N LYS A 150 -13.72 9.79 16.45
CA LYS A 150 -14.51 8.69 15.86
C LYS A 150 -14.25 8.34 14.37
N GLY A 151 -13.54 7.22 14.19
CA GLY A 151 -13.66 6.34 13.01
C GLY A 151 -12.59 6.53 11.94
N LEU A 152 -11.86 5.44 11.65
CA LEU A 152 -10.76 5.28 10.67
C LEU A 152 -9.44 5.97 11.03
N SER A 153 -8.58 5.26 11.76
CA SER A 153 -7.15 5.61 11.86
C SER A 153 -6.41 5.08 10.63
N MET A 154 -6.23 5.93 9.63
CA MET A 154 -5.30 5.68 8.52
C MET A 154 -3.90 6.10 8.95
N PHE A 155 -3.00 5.13 9.17
CA PHE A 155 -1.59 5.42 9.39
C PHE A 155 -0.87 5.56 8.04
N LEU A 156 -0.38 6.76 7.75
CA LEU A 156 0.46 7.04 6.57
C LEU A 156 1.93 6.85 6.93
N PHE A 157 2.62 5.96 6.21
CA PHE A 157 4.07 5.82 6.21
C PHE A 157 4.56 5.93 4.76
N ASP A 158 5.54 6.77 4.45
CA ASP A 158 6.04 7.08 3.08
C ASP A 158 6.94 5.94 2.47
N TRP A 159 7.31 6.03 1.16
CA TRP A 159 8.21 5.20 0.27
C TRP A 159 7.67 4.19 -0.81
N LEU A 160 7.91 4.53 -2.11
CA LEU A 160 7.67 3.83 -3.41
C LEU A 160 6.57 4.35 -4.38
N TRP A 161 6.92 5.29 -5.29
CA TRP A 161 6.44 5.48 -6.70
C TRP A 161 7.38 6.45 -7.42
#